data_AF-A0A356LAS9-F1
#
_entry.id   AF-A0A356LAS9-F1
#
_cell.length_a   1.000
_cell.length_b   1.000
_cell.length_c   1.000
_cell.angle_alpha   90.00
_cell.angle_beta   90.00
_cell.angle_gamma   90.00
#
_symmetry.space_group_name_H-M   'P 1'
#
loop_
_entity.id
_entity.type
_entity.pdbx_description
1 polymer ?
#
loop_
_entity_poly.entity_id
_entity_poly.type
_entity_poly.pdbx_seq_one_letter_code
_entity_poly.pdbx_strand_id
1 'polypeptide(L)'
;MTAYPARMYRDPSKIAEENEIAALRRQKRKHSNPFEELPMTADDLLHNWARGEWAGDYPWPLPPNRCASAEGDYQAPSDLDQPDPPPPPINWDLHRLVHAYYTNLARMHQRILQAEYTRRHEFGDLSKNARQEKAGRILGMGVHKYRAILDEMKADIEARWRKR
;
A
#
# COMPACT_ATOMS: atom_id res chain seq x y z
N MET A 1 44.73 -12.18 51.82
CA MET A 1 45.04 -12.44 50.39
C MET A 1 43.73 -12.60 49.64
N THR A 2 43.26 -11.54 48.99
CA THR A 2 41.99 -11.51 48.26
C THR A 2 42.26 -11.79 46.78
N ALA A 3 41.79 -12.95 46.30
CA ALA A 3 41.88 -13.33 44.89
C ALA A 3 40.78 -12.64 44.09
N TYR A 4 41.15 -11.84 43.08
CA TYR A 4 40.21 -11.26 42.13
C TYR A 4 39.73 -12.35 41.14
N PRO A 5 38.43 -12.42 40.81
CA PRO A 5 37.94 -13.37 39.81
C PRO A 5 38.45 -12.97 38.42
N ALA A 6 38.90 -13.98 37.66
CA ALA A 6 39.33 -13.83 36.27
C ALA A 6 38.23 -13.16 35.45
N ARG A 7 38.49 -11.94 34.96
CA ARG A 7 37.69 -11.34 33.89
C ARG A 7 37.78 -12.27 32.69
N MET A 8 36.68 -12.95 32.38
CA MET A 8 36.46 -13.63 31.10
C MET A 8 36.80 -12.62 29.99
N TYR A 9 37.98 -12.76 29.37
CA TYR A 9 38.35 -11.97 28.20
C TYR A 9 37.41 -12.39 27.08
N ARG A 10 36.40 -11.56 26.80
CA ARG A 10 35.54 -11.76 25.64
C ARG A 10 36.41 -11.54 24.41
N ASP A 11 36.58 -12.60 23.63
CA ASP A 11 37.45 -12.61 22.46
C ASP A 11 37.12 -11.44 21.52
N PRO A 12 38.06 -10.51 21.27
CA PRO A 12 37.81 -9.35 20.42
C PRO A 12 37.42 -9.73 18.98
N SER A 13 37.81 -10.92 18.51
CA SER A 13 37.37 -11.44 17.21
C SER A 13 35.86 -11.73 17.17
N LYS A 14 35.31 -12.30 18.24
CA LYS A 14 33.87 -12.55 18.38
C LYS A 14 33.05 -11.25 18.50
N ILE A 15 33.62 -10.23 19.14
CA ILE A 15 32.98 -8.90 19.24
C ILE A 15 32.91 -8.23 17.87
N ALA A 16 33.97 -8.34 17.05
CA ALA A 16 33.99 -7.81 15.70
C ALA A 16 32.94 -8.50 14.81
N GLU A 17 32.85 -9.83 14.88
CA GLU A 17 31.88 -10.63 14.13
C GLU A 17 30.42 -10.31 14.54
N GLU A 18 30.14 -10.20 15.85
CA GLU A 18 28.82 -9.79 16.36
C GLU A 18 28.42 -8.39 15.86
N ASN A 19 29.37 -7.45 15.82
CA ASN A 19 29.13 -6.09 15.35
C ASN A 19 28.90 -6.04 13.83
N GLU A 20 29.61 -6.86 13.06
CA GLU A 20 29.43 -6.99 11.61
C GLU A 20 28.06 -7.59 11.27
N ILE A 21 27.66 -8.66 11.97
CA ILE A 21 26.31 -9.25 11.83
C ILE A 21 25.23 -8.23 12.22
N ALA A 22 25.43 -7.45 13.28
CA ALA A 22 24.51 -6.40 13.70
C ALA A 22 24.42 -5.28 12.66
N ALA A 23 25.55 -4.88 12.06
CA ALA A 23 25.60 -3.86 11.00
C ALA A 23 24.89 -4.34 9.72
N LEU A 24 25.10 -5.59 9.31
CA LEU A 24 24.42 -6.21 8.17
C LEU A 24 22.91 -6.32 8.39
N ARG A 25 22.46 -6.66 9.61
CA ARG A 25 21.02 -6.63 9.98
C ARG A 25 20.44 -5.22 9.95
N ARG A 26 21.23 -4.21 10.36
CA ARG A 26 20.83 -2.80 10.35
C ARG A 26 20.75 -2.25 8.92
N GLN A 27 21.67 -2.65 8.04
CA GLN A 27 21.61 -2.34 6.61
C GLN A 27 20.42 -3.02 5.92
N LYS A 28 20.17 -4.31 6.18
CA LYS A 28 18.97 -5.00 5.68
C LYS A 28 17.69 -4.30 6.11
N ARG A 29 17.56 -3.87 7.36
CA ARG A 29 16.39 -3.11 7.85
C ARG A 29 16.24 -1.71 7.24
N LYS A 30 17.31 -1.10 6.76
CA LYS A 30 17.25 0.22 6.09
C LYS A 30 16.83 0.10 4.62
N HIS A 31 16.97 -1.08 4.03
CA HIS A 31 16.61 -1.36 2.63
C HIS A 31 15.42 -2.30 2.48
N SER A 32 14.97 -2.98 3.53
CA SER A 32 13.70 -3.70 3.50
C SER A 32 12.58 -2.68 3.56
N ASN A 33 11.72 -2.71 2.54
CA ASN A 33 10.50 -1.93 2.55
C ASN A 33 9.67 -2.47 3.73
N PRO A 34 9.34 -1.68 4.76
CA PRO A 34 8.63 -2.19 5.94
C PRO A 34 7.25 -2.78 5.60
N PHE A 35 6.76 -2.53 4.38
CA PHE A 35 5.55 -3.13 3.83
C PHE A 35 5.76 -4.54 3.24
N GLU A 36 6.99 -4.98 2.94
CA GLU A 36 7.27 -6.32 2.38
C GLU A 36 7.17 -7.46 3.40
N GLU A 37 7.29 -7.18 4.70
CA GLU A 37 7.38 -8.22 5.74
C GLU A 37 6.02 -8.57 6.39
N LEU A 38 4.98 -7.77 6.18
CA LEU A 38 3.63 -8.08 6.66
C LEU A 38 2.81 -8.77 5.55
N PRO A 39 1.97 -9.78 5.90
CA PRO A 39 1.07 -10.36 4.92
C PRO A 39 0.08 -9.28 4.46
N MET A 40 0.33 -8.69 3.29
CA MET A 40 -0.61 -7.75 2.68
C MET A 40 -1.94 -8.44 2.41
N THR A 41 -3.01 -7.80 2.85
CA THR A 41 -4.38 -8.23 2.54
C THR A 41 -4.73 -7.81 1.10
N ALA A 42 -5.76 -8.42 0.51
CA ALA A 42 -6.28 -7.95 -0.78
C ALA A 42 -6.70 -6.48 -0.73
N ASP A 43 -7.24 -6.02 0.40
CA ASP A 43 -7.64 -4.62 0.57
C ASP A 43 -6.43 -3.67 0.47
N ASP A 44 -5.28 -4.04 1.06
CA ASP A 44 -4.04 -3.25 0.95
C ASP A 44 -3.55 -3.16 -0.50
N LEU A 45 -3.56 -4.29 -1.20
CA LEU A 45 -3.15 -4.39 -2.61
C LEU A 45 -4.07 -3.58 -3.51
N LEU A 46 -5.39 -3.67 -3.31
CA LEU A 46 -6.39 -2.94 -4.09
C LEU A 46 -6.38 -1.44 -3.78
N HIS A 47 -6.10 -1.02 -2.54
CA HIS A 47 -5.90 0.38 -2.22
C HIS A 47 -4.62 0.94 -2.83
N ASN A 48 -3.53 0.17 -2.85
CA ASN A 48 -2.31 0.54 -3.57
C ASN A 48 -2.57 0.69 -5.07
N TRP A 49 -3.31 -0.26 -5.65
CA TRP A 49 -3.71 -0.20 -7.04
C TRP A 49 -4.54 1.05 -7.34
N ALA A 50 -5.57 1.34 -6.54
CA ALA A 50 -6.41 2.52 -6.74
C ALA A 50 -5.64 3.85 -6.66
N ARG A 51 -4.66 3.95 -5.76
CA ARG A 51 -3.76 5.12 -5.70
C ARG A 51 -2.96 5.28 -7.00
N GLY A 52 -2.45 4.18 -7.56
CA GLY A 52 -1.77 4.20 -8.85
C GLY A 52 -2.68 4.63 -9.99
N GLU A 53 -3.92 4.13 -10.05
CA GLU A 53 -4.90 4.54 -11.07
C GLU A 53 -5.24 6.05 -10.98
N TRP A 54 -5.28 6.63 -9.78
CA TRP A 54 -5.51 8.07 -9.62
C TRP A 54 -4.30 8.94 -9.96
N ALA A 55 -3.09 8.39 -9.79
CA ALA A 55 -1.86 9.13 -10.02
C ALA A 55 -1.48 9.22 -11.52
N GLY A 56 -2.04 8.35 -12.38
CA GLY A 56 -1.86 8.38 -13.84
C GLY A 56 -0.84 7.36 -14.36
N ASP A 57 -0.24 7.61 -15.53
CA ASP A 57 0.77 6.73 -16.15
C ASP A 57 2.20 7.11 -15.72
N TYR A 58 2.89 6.20 -15.02
CA TYR A 58 4.31 6.38 -14.68
C TYR A 58 5.20 6.22 -15.92
N PRO A 59 6.24 7.06 -16.14
CA PRO A 59 6.67 8.17 -15.30
C PRO A 59 6.03 9.49 -15.75
N TRP A 60 5.06 10.00 -14.99
CA TRP A 60 4.72 11.41 -15.05
C TRP A 60 5.93 12.26 -14.63
N PRO A 61 6.06 13.52 -15.09
CA PRO A 61 6.94 14.46 -14.43
C PRO A 61 6.55 14.47 -12.95
N LEU A 62 7.50 14.16 -12.06
CA LEU A 62 7.28 14.24 -10.62
C LEU A 62 6.60 15.57 -10.34
N PRO A 63 5.47 15.58 -9.60
CA PRO A 63 4.87 16.85 -9.23
C PRO A 63 5.98 17.68 -8.58
N PRO A 64 6.20 18.92 -9.04
CA PRO A 64 7.22 19.75 -8.42
C PRO A 64 6.94 19.75 -6.92
N ASN A 65 7.98 19.64 -6.09
CA ASN A 65 7.88 19.61 -4.63
C ASN A 65 7.24 20.89 -4.03
N ARG A 66 6.77 21.79 -4.90
CA ARG A 66 6.19 23.12 -4.68
C ARG A 66 5.15 23.37 -5.76
N CYS A 67 4.04 23.99 -5.42
CA CYS A 67 3.06 24.45 -6.40
C CYS A 67 3.72 25.37 -7.44
N ALA A 68 3.24 25.34 -8.68
CA ALA A 68 3.68 26.21 -9.79
C ALA A 68 3.23 27.69 -9.62
N SER A 69 3.16 28.19 -8.39
CA SER A 69 3.01 29.62 -8.11
C SER A 69 4.36 30.31 -8.29
N ALA A 70 4.35 31.55 -8.79
CA ALA A 70 5.56 32.36 -8.96
C ALA A 70 6.35 32.59 -7.66
N GLU A 71 5.70 32.41 -6.50
CA GLU A 71 6.29 32.60 -5.17
C GLU A 71 6.77 31.28 -4.53
N GLY A 72 6.44 30.13 -5.11
CA GLY A 72 6.89 28.80 -4.65
C GLY A 72 6.42 28.32 -3.27
N ASP A 73 5.85 29.19 -2.43
CA ASP A 73 5.53 28.94 -1.02
C ASP A 73 4.09 29.35 -0.62
N TYR A 74 3.16 29.47 -1.58
CA TYR A 74 1.76 29.75 -1.23
C TYR A 74 1.16 28.59 -0.43
N GLN A 75 0.89 28.82 0.85
CA GLN A 75 0.04 27.98 1.70
C GLN A 75 -1.31 28.67 1.86
N ALA A 76 -2.40 27.98 1.53
CA ALA A 76 -3.72 28.51 1.80
C ALA A 76 -3.89 28.66 3.32
N PRO A 77 -4.60 29.69 3.84
CA PRO A 77 -4.82 29.85 5.27
C PRO A 77 -5.47 28.64 5.95
N SER A 78 -6.20 27.81 5.19
CA SER A 78 -6.76 26.52 5.63
C SER A 78 -5.71 25.45 5.94
N ASP A 79 -4.53 25.56 5.35
CA ASP A 79 -3.46 24.54 5.38
C ASP A 79 -2.35 24.91 6.39
N LEU A 80 -2.55 26.00 7.14
CA LEU A 80 -1.66 26.44 8.22
C LEU A 80 -1.77 25.54 9.47
N ASP A 81 -2.88 24.82 9.61
CA ASP A 81 -3.13 23.87 10.70
C ASP A 81 -2.61 22.48 10.35
N GLN A 82 -1.30 22.29 10.51
CA GLN A 82 -0.54 21.06 10.20
C GLN A 82 -0.67 20.59 8.74
N PRO A 83 0.45 20.42 8.01
CA PRO A 83 0.38 19.82 6.68
C PRO A 83 -0.22 18.43 6.79
N ASP A 84 -1.23 18.14 5.96
CA ASP A 84 -1.78 16.80 5.84
C ASP A 84 -0.63 15.80 5.62
N PRO A 85 -0.66 14.64 6.28
CA PRO A 85 0.38 13.65 6.07
C PRO A 85 0.46 13.30 4.58
N PRO A 86 1.66 13.20 4.00
CA PRO A 86 1.81 12.88 2.60
C PRO A 86 1.09 11.55 2.31
N PRO A 87 0.45 11.41 1.13
CA PRO A 87 -0.25 10.18 0.79
C PRO A 87 0.72 9.00 0.83
N PRO A 88 0.26 7.80 1.23
CA PRO A 88 1.10 6.61 1.24
C PRO A 88 1.74 6.38 -0.14
N PRO A 89 3.04 6.09 -0.20
CA PRO A 89 3.73 5.89 -1.47
C PRO A 89 3.11 4.72 -2.25
N ILE A 90 3.11 4.84 -3.58
CA ILE A 90 2.61 3.80 -4.48
C ILE A 90 3.71 2.78 -4.70
N ASN A 91 3.43 1.50 -4.38
CA ASN A 91 4.28 0.40 -4.78
C ASN A 91 3.91 -0.01 -6.22
N TRP A 92 4.75 0.38 -7.18
CA TRP A 92 4.54 0.13 -8.61
C TRP A 92 4.55 -1.33 -9.02
N ASP A 93 5.33 -2.17 -8.34
CA ASP A 93 5.34 -3.61 -8.62
C ASP A 93 4.01 -4.25 -8.24
N LEU A 94 3.46 -3.86 -7.09
CA LEU A 94 2.17 -4.34 -6.63
C LEU A 94 1.02 -3.75 -7.45
N HIS A 95 1.12 -2.48 -7.84
CA HIS A 95 0.17 -1.88 -8.78
C HIS A 95 0.14 -2.69 -10.08
N ARG A 96 1.28 -2.99 -10.70
CA ARG A 96 1.36 -3.80 -11.92
C ARG A 96 0.76 -5.18 -11.77
N LEU A 97 0.97 -5.85 -10.63
CA LEU A 97 0.39 -7.17 -10.34
C LEU A 97 -1.15 -7.10 -10.35
N VAL A 98 -1.72 -6.15 -9.62
CA VAL A 98 -3.17 -5.98 -9.53
C VAL A 98 -3.75 -5.46 -10.84
N HIS A 99 -3.06 -4.54 -11.52
CA HIS A 99 -3.49 -4.02 -12.82
C HIS A 99 -3.52 -5.12 -13.88
N ALA A 100 -2.52 -6.00 -13.94
CA ALA A 100 -2.53 -7.16 -14.82
C ALA A 100 -3.65 -8.15 -14.49
N TYR A 101 -4.01 -8.33 -13.20
CA TYR A 101 -5.19 -9.10 -12.84
C TYR A 101 -6.47 -8.42 -13.36
N TYR A 102 -6.63 -7.12 -13.07
CA TYR A 102 -7.79 -6.32 -13.42
C TYR A 102 -8.07 -6.27 -14.93
N THR A 103 -7.04 -6.10 -15.77
CA THR A 103 -7.21 -6.02 -17.23
C THR A 103 -7.71 -7.33 -17.84
N ASN A 104 -7.44 -8.46 -17.19
CA ASN A 104 -7.91 -9.79 -17.62
C ASN A 104 -9.32 -10.13 -17.10
N LEU A 105 -9.89 -9.33 -16.20
CA LEU A 105 -11.24 -9.56 -15.67
C LEU A 105 -12.31 -9.28 -16.72
N ALA A 106 -13.43 -9.99 -16.62
CA ALA A 106 -14.64 -9.63 -17.33
C ALA A 106 -15.06 -8.18 -16.98
N ARG A 107 -15.62 -7.46 -17.95
CA ARG A 107 -16.04 -6.06 -17.78
C ARG A 107 -16.93 -5.82 -16.56
N MET A 108 -17.78 -6.80 -16.22
CA MET A 108 -18.63 -6.72 -15.04
C MET A 108 -17.80 -6.69 -13.74
N HIS A 109 -16.80 -7.57 -13.62
CA HIS A 109 -15.92 -7.68 -12.46
C HIS A 109 -15.03 -6.44 -12.31
N GLN A 110 -14.56 -5.89 -13.42
CA GLN A 110 -13.86 -4.60 -13.44
C GLN A 110 -14.72 -3.49 -12.83
N ARG A 111 -16.00 -3.39 -13.20
CA ARG A 111 -16.92 -2.37 -12.66
C ARG A 111 -17.16 -2.54 -11.15
N ILE A 112 -17.15 -3.77 -10.64
CA ILE A 112 -17.25 -4.05 -9.20
C ILE A 112 -16.03 -3.47 -8.47
N LEU A 113 -14.81 -3.77 -8.94
CA LEU A 113 -13.59 -3.23 -8.34
C LEU A 113 -13.53 -1.70 -8.45
N GLN A 114 -13.93 -1.15 -9.58
CA GLN A 114 -13.99 0.31 -9.74
C GLN A 114 -14.94 0.94 -8.73
N ALA A 115 -16.15 0.39 -8.55
CA ALA A 115 -17.13 0.93 -7.62
C ALA A 115 -16.64 0.94 -6.16
N GLU A 116 -15.88 -0.09 -5.74
CA GLU A 116 -15.38 -0.17 -4.36
C GLU A 116 -14.11 0.66 -4.10
N TYR A 117 -13.21 0.76 -5.07
CA TYR A 117 -11.88 1.32 -4.84
C TYR A 117 -11.64 2.64 -5.57
N THR A 118 -11.77 2.70 -6.90
CA THR A 118 -11.37 3.90 -7.67
C THR A 118 -12.48 4.96 -7.79
N ARG A 119 -13.75 4.53 -7.80
CA ARG A 119 -14.94 5.37 -7.99
C ARG A 119 -15.81 5.44 -6.73
N ARG A 120 -15.23 5.15 -5.58
CA ARG A 120 -15.94 5.16 -4.29
C ARG A 120 -16.62 6.51 -4.00
N HIS A 121 -16.02 7.62 -4.44
CA HIS A 121 -16.52 8.98 -4.26
C HIS A 121 -17.89 9.21 -4.94
N GLU A 122 -18.24 8.46 -5.99
CA GLU A 122 -19.54 8.58 -6.68
C GLU A 122 -20.73 8.13 -5.83
N PHE A 123 -20.45 7.42 -4.74
CA PHE A 123 -21.45 6.94 -3.80
C PHE A 123 -21.57 7.85 -2.57
N GLY A 124 -20.83 8.96 -2.51
CA GLY A 124 -20.83 9.88 -1.37
C GLY A 124 -20.53 9.17 -0.04
N ASP A 125 -21.21 9.59 1.02
CA ASP A 125 -21.01 9.08 2.38
C ASP A 125 -21.84 7.82 2.68
N LEU A 126 -22.26 7.08 1.66
CA LEU A 126 -22.98 5.83 1.86
C LEU A 126 -22.12 4.82 2.64
N SER A 127 -22.75 4.17 3.61
CA SER A 127 -22.16 3.05 4.34
C SER A 127 -21.73 1.95 3.35
N LYS A 128 -20.76 1.12 3.74
CA LYS A 128 -20.27 0.00 2.91
C LYS A 128 -21.43 -0.86 2.38
N ASN A 129 -22.39 -1.20 3.24
CA ASN A 129 -23.54 -2.03 2.85
C ASN A 129 -24.44 -1.32 1.84
N ALA A 130 -24.79 -0.06 2.09
CA ALA A 130 -25.65 0.71 1.20
C ALA A 130 -24.98 0.98 -0.17
N ARG A 131 -23.66 1.22 -0.17
CA ARG A 131 -22.88 1.38 -1.40
C ARG A 131 -22.90 0.11 -2.24
N GLN A 132 -22.60 -1.04 -1.64
CA GLN A 132 -22.60 -2.32 -2.34
C GLN A 132 -23.97 -2.68 -2.90
N GLU A 133 -25.03 -2.37 -2.16
CA GLU A 133 -26.40 -2.55 -2.65
C GLU A 133 -26.70 -1.63 -3.84
N LYS A 134 -26.36 -0.34 -3.75
CA LYS A 134 -26.54 0.62 -4.84
C LYS A 134 -25.71 0.24 -6.07
N ALA A 135 -24.45 -0.14 -5.88
CA ALA A 135 -23.55 -0.59 -6.95
C ALA A 135 -24.09 -1.87 -7.62
N GLY A 136 -24.53 -2.86 -6.84
CA GLY A 136 -25.18 -4.07 -7.35
C GLY A 136 -26.40 -3.75 -8.22
N ARG A 137 -27.28 -2.86 -7.74
CA ARG A 137 -28.46 -2.39 -8.51
C ARG A 137 -28.07 -1.73 -9.83
N ILE A 138 -27.06 -0.84 -9.84
CA ILE A 138 -26.53 -0.20 -11.06
C ILE A 138 -25.99 -1.23 -12.06
N LEU A 139 -25.43 -2.33 -11.55
CA LEU A 139 -24.88 -3.43 -12.35
C LEU A 139 -25.90 -4.51 -12.70
N GLY A 140 -27.17 -4.36 -12.27
CA GLY A 140 -28.23 -5.34 -12.53
C GLY A 140 -28.05 -6.66 -11.76
N MET A 141 -27.43 -6.64 -10.58
CA MET A 141 -27.22 -7.83 -9.75
C MET A 141 -27.63 -7.62 -8.29
N GLY A 142 -28.04 -8.71 -7.63
CA GLY A 142 -28.33 -8.71 -6.20
C GLY A 142 -27.06 -8.52 -5.36
N VAL A 143 -27.20 -7.87 -4.20
CA VAL A 143 -26.08 -7.54 -3.31
C VAL A 143 -25.28 -8.76 -2.83
N HIS A 144 -25.95 -9.91 -2.64
CA HIS A 144 -25.26 -11.15 -2.26
C HIS A 144 -24.33 -11.65 -3.36
N LYS A 145 -24.77 -11.61 -4.61
CA LYS A 145 -23.95 -11.99 -5.76
C LYS A 145 -22.78 -11.02 -5.95
N TYR A 146 -23.04 -9.71 -5.78
CA TYR A 146 -22.00 -8.69 -5.82
C TYR A 146 -20.89 -8.96 -4.79
N ARG A 147 -21.27 -9.23 -3.54
CA ARG A 147 -20.32 -9.53 -2.46
C ARG A 147 -19.54 -10.81 -2.72
N ALA A 148 -20.21 -11.88 -3.15
CA ALA A 148 -19.55 -13.13 -3.45
C ALA A 148 -18.47 -12.97 -4.53
N ILE A 149 -18.77 -12.25 -5.62
CA ILE A 149 -17.81 -11.97 -6.69
C ILE A 149 -16.65 -11.11 -6.17
N LEU A 150 -16.95 -10.09 -5.35
CA LEU A 150 -15.91 -9.25 -4.75
C LEU A 150 -14.97 -10.05 -3.85
N ASP A 151 -15.50 -10.93 -3.01
CA ASP A 151 -14.73 -11.77 -2.10
C ASP A 151 -13.88 -12.80 -2.86
N GLU A 152 -14.42 -13.39 -3.94
CA GLU A 152 -13.67 -14.27 -4.85
C GLU A 152 -12.49 -13.53 -5.49
N MET A 153 -12.73 -12.33 -6.03
CA MET A 153 -11.65 -11.52 -6.63
C MET A 153 -10.56 -11.17 -5.63
N LYS A 154 -10.94 -10.85 -4.39
CA LYS A 154 -9.97 -10.59 -3.30
C LYS A 154 -9.14 -11.82 -3.00
N ALA A 155 -9.77 -12.98 -2.85
CA ALA A 155 -9.06 -14.23 -2.58
C ALA A 155 -8.07 -14.58 -3.72
N ASP A 156 -8.45 -14.37 -4.98
CA ASP A 156 -7.59 -14.57 -6.14
C ASP A 156 -6.36 -13.66 -6.13
N ILE A 157 -6.55 -12.38 -5.83
CA ILE A 157 -5.45 -11.41 -5.74
C ILE A 157 -4.47 -11.81 -4.63
N GLU A 158 -4.98 -12.17 -3.45
CA GLU A 158 -4.14 -12.66 -2.35
C GLU A 158 -3.38 -13.93 -2.74
N ALA A 159 -4.03 -14.87 -3.42
CA ALA A 159 -3.40 -16.11 -3.87
C ALA A 159 -2.28 -15.84 -4.89
N ARG A 160 -2.46 -14.86 -5.78
CA ARG A 160 -1.42 -14.43 -6.73
C ARG A 160 -0.25 -13.75 -6.03
N TRP A 161 -0.53 -12.90 -5.05
CA TRP A 161 0.49 -12.26 -4.22
C TRP A 161 1.34 -13.29 -3.46
N ARG A 162 0.69 -14.27 -2.81
CA ARG A 162 1.38 -15.32 -2.03
C ARG A 162 2.25 -16.26 -2.87
N LYS A 163 2.04 -16.33 -4.19
CA LYS A 163 2.78 -17.19 -5.12
C LYS A 163 3.98 -16.51 -5.78
N ARG A 164 4.17 -15.21 -5.56
CA ARG A 164 5.31 -14.43 -6.07
C ARG A 164 6.57 -14.74 -5.26
#